data_AF-A0A7X6NU31-F1
#
_entry.id   AF-A0A7X6NU31-F1
#
_cell.length_a   1.000
_cell.length_b   1.000
_cell.length_c   1.000
_cell.angle_alpha   90.00
_cell.angle_beta   90.00
_cell.angle_gamma   90.00
#
_symmetry.space_group_name_H-M   'P 1'
#
loop_
_entity.id
_entity.type
_entity.pdbx_description
1 polymer ?
#
loop_
_entity_poly.entity_id
_entity_poly.type
_entity_poly.pdbx_seq_one_letter_code
_entity_poly.pdbx_strand_id
1 'polypeptide(L)'
;ELSLRLSRIGQKLGTAGRGFALQAARKICRAASNAGMLITIDMPGHEQVDQTLQTWARLHDDIPSVGITLQAALHRSQRDLADLAMPGRRIRLCKGVFREPKEVAFRARHEIDLAFVRDLRVLMNSQAVVLVASHDPRMITIAEELIRRTGRPADSYEFQMMHGIRPMEQRRLADVGHHSRVLVPFGPGWYDYYTQQLAERPANAALFARSLFGKR
;
A
#
# COMPACT_ATOMS: atom_id res chain seq x y z
N GLU A 1 5.85 -5.93 10.35
CA GLU A 1 6.09 -5.34 9.02
C GLU A 1 6.40 -3.85 9.18
N LEU A 2 7.32 -3.32 8.39
CA LEU A 2 7.61 -1.89 8.28
C LEU A 2 7.16 -1.36 6.91
N SER A 3 6.79 -0.09 6.83
CA SER A 3 6.55 0.60 5.55
C SER A 3 7.61 1.67 5.34
N LEU A 4 8.26 1.65 4.18
CA LEU A 4 9.40 2.50 3.87
C LEU A 4 9.11 3.38 2.66
N ARG A 5 9.18 4.70 2.84
CA ARG A 5 9.16 5.66 1.72
C ARG A 5 10.58 6.00 1.29
N LEU A 6 10.93 5.65 0.05
CA LEU A 6 12.23 5.99 -0.54
C LEU A 6 12.47 7.51 -0.62
N SER A 7 11.41 8.29 -0.78
CA SER A 7 11.47 9.77 -0.79
C SER A 7 12.00 10.38 0.51
N ARG A 8 11.92 9.66 1.63
CA ARG A 8 12.46 10.10 2.93
C ARG A 8 13.94 9.73 3.13
N ILE A 9 14.52 8.97 2.20
CA ILE A 9 15.92 8.52 2.26
C ILE A 9 16.70 8.89 0.99
N GLY A 10 16.35 10.02 0.37
CA GLY A 10 17.16 10.63 -0.70
C GLY A 10 16.70 10.38 -2.13
N GLN A 11 15.59 9.66 -2.37
CA GLN A 11 15.12 9.34 -3.73
C GLN A 11 14.91 10.59 -4.61
N LYS A 12 14.52 11.72 -4.00
CA LYS A 12 14.25 13.00 -4.69
C LYS A 12 15.50 13.86 -4.93
N LEU A 13 16.69 13.44 -4.49
CA LEU A 13 17.92 14.23 -4.56
C LEU A 13 18.73 13.98 -5.85
N GLY A 14 18.05 13.93 -6.99
CA GLY A 14 18.69 13.69 -8.30
C GLY A 14 19.35 12.31 -8.42
N THR A 15 20.24 12.13 -9.41
CA THR A 15 20.89 10.86 -9.76
C THR A 15 21.72 10.28 -8.62
N ALA A 16 22.56 11.09 -7.97
CA ALA A 16 23.35 10.70 -6.80
C ALA A 16 22.45 10.27 -5.63
N GLY A 17 21.34 10.99 -5.40
CA GLY A 17 20.32 10.64 -4.41
C GLY A 17 19.68 9.27 -4.65
N ARG A 18 19.49 8.86 -5.91
CA ARG A 18 18.90 7.54 -6.23
C ARG A 18 19.82 6.40 -5.80
N GLY A 19 21.11 6.52 -6.06
CA GLY A 19 22.12 5.53 -5.65
C GLY A 19 22.19 5.42 -4.13
N PHE A 20 22.20 6.56 -3.44
CA PHE A 20 22.15 6.62 -1.99
C PHE A 20 20.87 5.97 -1.43
N ALA A 21 19.70 6.31 -1.97
CA ALA A 21 18.41 5.76 -1.52
C ALA A 21 18.35 4.24 -1.65
N LEU A 22 18.85 3.67 -2.74
CA LEU A 22 18.94 2.22 -2.91
C LEU A 22 19.86 1.58 -1.85
N GLN A 23 21.03 2.15 -1.59
CA GLN A 23 21.95 1.61 -0.59
C GLN A 23 21.38 1.72 0.83
N ALA A 24 20.78 2.85 1.17
CA ALA A 24 20.11 3.05 2.45
C ALA A 24 18.93 2.08 2.63
N ALA A 25 18.07 1.96 1.61
CA ALA A 25 16.97 1.00 1.61
C ALA A 25 17.47 -0.43 1.78
N ARG A 26 18.54 -0.83 1.08
CA ARG A 26 19.12 -2.18 1.20
C ARG A 26 19.61 -2.46 2.62
N LYS A 27 20.29 -1.50 3.26
CA LYS A 27 20.73 -1.65 4.66
C LYS A 27 19.54 -1.87 5.60
N ILE A 28 18.50 -1.05 5.47
CA ILE A 28 17.26 -1.16 6.26
C ILE A 28 16.57 -2.51 6.00
N CYS A 29 16.44 -2.90 4.72
CA CYS A 29 15.79 -4.13 4.33
C CYS A 29 16.49 -5.38 4.85
N ARG A 30 17.83 -5.43 4.78
CA ARG A 30 18.62 -6.54 5.32
C ARG A 30 18.49 -6.62 6.84
N ALA A 31 18.57 -5.49 7.54
CA ALA A 31 18.43 -5.46 8.99
C ALA A 31 17.05 -5.98 9.44
N ALA A 32 15.98 -5.53 8.79
CA ALA A 32 14.63 -6.01 9.08
C ALA A 32 14.44 -7.49 8.73
N SER A 33 14.94 -7.93 7.58
CA SER A 33 14.87 -9.34 7.15
C SER A 33 15.60 -10.25 8.14
N ASN A 34 16.80 -9.88 8.59
CA ASN A 34 17.55 -10.60 9.62
C ASN A 34 16.81 -10.66 10.97
N ALA A 35 15.95 -9.69 11.25
CA ALA A 35 15.09 -9.67 12.43
C ALA A 35 13.73 -10.38 12.21
N GLY A 36 13.53 -11.07 11.08
CA GLY A 36 12.26 -11.74 10.75
C GLY A 36 11.12 -10.77 10.42
N MET A 37 11.42 -9.51 10.14
CA MET A 37 10.43 -8.48 9.83
C MET A 37 10.27 -8.30 8.32
N LEU A 38 9.01 -8.26 7.88
CA LEU A 38 8.65 -7.90 6.50
C LEU A 38 8.77 -6.38 6.27
N ILE A 39 9.05 -5.97 5.04
CA ILE A 39 9.04 -4.57 4.60
C ILE A 39 8.19 -4.44 3.34
N THR A 40 7.41 -3.37 3.29
CA THR A 40 6.71 -2.93 2.08
C THR A 40 7.18 -1.54 1.69
N ILE A 41 7.62 -1.36 0.44
CA ILE A 41 7.98 -0.04 -0.10
C ILE A 41 6.69 0.72 -0.42
N ASP A 42 6.55 1.91 0.15
CA ASP A 42 5.42 2.81 -0.09
C ASP A 42 5.61 3.56 -1.42
N MET A 43 4.51 3.67 -2.18
CA MET A 43 4.53 4.35 -3.47
C MET A 43 4.32 5.86 -3.32
N PRO A 44 5.25 6.70 -3.79
CA PRO A 44 5.09 8.15 -3.88
C PRO A 44 4.10 8.57 -4.99
N GLY A 45 4.16 9.84 -5.42
CA GLY A 45 3.37 10.33 -6.54
C GLY A 45 3.86 9.83 -7.89
N HIS A 46 3.06 10.09 -8.93
CA HIS A 46 3.21 9.46 -10.26
C HIS A 46 4.60 9.64 -10.89
N GLU A 47 5.23 10.80 -10.69
CA GLU A 47 6.57 11.13 -11.23
C GLU A 47 7.68 10.20 -10.72
N GLN A 48 7.49 9.56 -9.57
CA GLN A 48 8.50 8.73 -8.93
C GLN A 48 8.18 7.23 -9.00
N VAL A 49 7.10 6.83 -9.69
CA VAL A 49 6.68 5.43 -9.78
C VAL A 49 7.78 4.57 -10.41
N ASP A 50 8.27 4.93 -11.59
CA ASP A 50 9.29 4.14 -12.30
C ASP A 50 10.57 3.96 -11.47
N GLN A 51 11.04 5.04 -10.84
CA GLN A 51 12.22 4.99 -10.00
C GLN A 51 11.98 4.11 -8.76
N THR A 52 10.78 4.14 -8.18
CA THR A 52 10.41 3.31 -7.04
C THR A 52 10.37 1.84 -7.44
N LEU A 53 9.75 1.50 -8.57
CA LEU A 53 9.69 0.13 -9.09
C LEU A 53 11.09 -0.41 -9.42
N GLN A 54 11.96 0.39 -10.05
CA GLN A 54 13.34 -0.01 -10.33
C GLN A 54 14.15 -0.26 -9.06
N THR A 55 13.97 0.59 -8.03
CA THR A 55 14.65 0.41 -6.74
C THR A 55 14.13 -0.84 -6.05
N TRP A 56 12.81 -1.03 -6.02
CA TRP A 56 12.19 -2.20 -5.44
C TRP A 56 12.64 -3.50 -6.12
N ALA A 57 12.71 -3.56 -7.46
CA ALA A 57 13.17 -4.75 -8.18
C ALA A 57 14.57 -5.19 -7.71
N ARG A 58 15.51 -4.25 -7.62
CA ARG A 58 16.88 -4.51 -7.11
C ARG A 58 16.94 -4.91 -5.64
N LEU A 59 15.95 -4.52 -4.83
CA LEU A 59 15.83 -4.95 -3.44
C LEU A 59 15.20 -6.34 -3.35
N HIS A 60 14.21 -6.62 -4.18
CA HIS A 60 13.50 -7.89 -4.24
C HIS A 60 14.42 -9.02 -4.73
N ASP A 61 15.29 -8.76 -5.71
CA ASP A 61 16.28 -9.74 -6.18
C ASP A 61 17.25 -10.20 -5.07
N ASP A 62 17.59 -9.30 -4.13
CA ASP A 62 18.47 -9.57 -2.98
C ASP A 62 17.68 -10.09 -1.77
N ILE A 63 16.42 -9.65 -1.61
CA ILE A 63 15.58 -9.87 -0.43
C ILE A 63 14.13 -10.11 -0.90
N PRO A 64 13.77 -11.35 -1.29
CA PRO A 64 12.47 -11.65 -1.91
C PRO A 64 11.24 -11.27 -1.06
N SER A 65 11.40 -11.17 0.26
CA SER A 65 10.32 -10.77 1.18
C SER A 65 9.95 -9.27 1.12
N VAL A 66 10.68 -8.44 0.37
CA VAL A 66 10.37 -7.01 0.22
C VAL A 66 9.18 -6.82 -0.72
N GLY A 67 8.09 -6.26 -0.20
CA GLY A 67 6.89 -5.91 -0.95
C GLY A 67 6.91 -4.51 -1.55
N ILE A 68 5.92 -4.23 -2.40
CA ILE A 68 5.73 -2.93 -3.07
C ILE A 68 4.25 -2.50 -3.03
N THR A 69 4.02 -1.20 -2.96
CA THR A 69 2.68 -0.61 -3.03
C THR A 69 2.34 -0.15 -4.44
N LEU A 70 1.11 -0.41 -4.91
CA LEU A 70 0.54 0.10 -6.15
C LEU A 70 -0.74 0.89 -5.84
N GLN A 71 -1.04 1.86 -6.70
CA GLN A 71 -2.10 2.86 -6.48
C GLN A 71 -3.15 2.76 -7.59
N ALA A 72 -4.33 2.24 -7.26
CA ALA A 72 -5.39 2.02 -8.24
C ALA A 72 -5.87 3.29 -8.99
N ALA A 73 -5.63 4.50 -8.43
CA ALA A 73 -5.96 5.73 -9.13
C ALA A 73 -5.10 5.98 -10.38
N LEU A 74 -3.89 5.41 -10.51
CA LEU A 74 -3.03 5.66 -11.66
C LEU A 74 -3.44 4.79 -12.86
N HIS A 75 -3.55 5.40 -14.06
CA HIS A 75 -3.91 4.67 -15.28
C HIS A 75 -2.95 3.51 -15.60
N ARG A 76 -1.67 3.68 -15.25
CA ARG A 76 -0.61 2.68 -15.48
C ARG A 76 -0.69 1.44 -14.59
N SER A 77 -1.39 1.50 -13.45
CA SER A 77 -1.28 0.45 -12.42
C SER A 77 -1.73 -0.93 -12.90
N GLN A 78 -2.74 -1.00 -13.77
CA GLN A 78 -3.17 -2.29 -14.33
C GLN A 78 -2.06 -2.95 -15.16
N ARG A 79 -1.27 -2.16 -15.92
CA ARG A 79 -0.11 -2.67 -16.66
C ARG A 79 0.99 -3.10 -15.70
N ASP A 80 1.35 -2.24 -14.74
CA ASP A 80 2.39 -2.57 -13.77
C ASP A 80 2.03 -3.86 -12.99
N LEU A 81 0.75 -4.06 -12.65
CA LEU A 81 0.28 -5.28 -11.98
C LEU A 81 0.42 -6.54 -12.84
N ALA A 82 0.23 -6.45 -14.16
CA ALA A 82 0.42 -7.61 -15.04
C ALA A 82 1.86 -8.14 -14.95
N ASP A 83 2.84 -7.25 -14.78
CA ASP A 83 4.25 -7.61 -14.65
C ASP A 83 4.64 -7.98 -13.20
N LEU A 84 3.92 -7.44 -12.21
CA LEU A 84 4.27 -7.54 -10.79
C LEU A 84 3.54 -8.64 -10.02
N ALA A 85 2.35 -9.05 -10.47
CA ALA A 85 1.51 -10.05 -9.79
C ALA A 85 1.99 -11.49 -10.03
N MET A 86 3.22 -11.78 -9.60
CA MET A 86 3.90 -13.06 -9.81
C MET A 86 4.07 -13.82 -8.48
N PRO A 87 4.32 -15.15 -8.53
CA PRO A 87 4.53 -15.96 -7.33
C PRO A 87 5.66 -15.40 -6.47
N GLY A 88 5.49 -15.42 -5.15
CA GLY A 88 6.50 -14.95 -4.19
C GLY A 88 6.60 -13.43 -4.03
N ARG A 89 5.91 -12.63 -4.86
CA ARG A 89 5.88 -11.16 -4.70
C ARG A 89 4.78 -10.72 -3.76
N ARG A 90 5.05 -9.69 -2.95
CA ARG A 90 4.09 -9.08 -2.01
C ARG A 90 3.63 -7.73 -2.55
N ILE A 91 2.35 -7.60 -2.88
CA ILE A 91 1.80 -6.39 -3.51
C ILE A 91 0.73 -5.77 -2.62
N ARG A 92 0.99 -4.56 -2.12
CA ARG A 92 0.00 -3.73 -1.43
C ARG A 92 -0.80 -2.95 -2.45
N LEU A 93 -2.11 -3.11 -2.46
CA LEU A 93 -3.01 -2.30 -3.30
C LEU A 93 -3.71 -1.25 -2.44
N CYS A 94 -3.55 0.03 -2.78
CA CYS A 94 -4.34 1.11 -2.21
C CYS A 94 -5.02 1.95 -3.31
N LYS A 95 -5.94 2.84 -2.94
CA LYS A 95 -6.56 3.77 -3.91
C LYS A 95 -5.60 4.85 -4.42
N GLY A 96 -4.47 5.09 -3.73
CA GLY A 96 -3.63 6.27 -3.93
C GLY A 96 -4.12 7.47 -3.12
N VAL A 97 -3.18 8.26 -2.60
CA VAL A 97 -3.46 9.40 -1.70
C VAL A 97 -3.23 10.76 -2.36
N PHE A 98 -2.39 10.82 -3.39
CA PHE A 98 -2.04 12.06 -4.07
C PHE A 98 -3.17 12.55 -4.99
N ARG A 99 -3.17 13.86 -5.24
CA ARG A 99 -4.05 14.52 -6.20
C ARG A 99 -3.28 14.73 -7.50
N GLU A 100 -3.30 13.71 -8.33
CA GLU A 100 -2.55 13.66 -9.59
C GLU A 100 -3.32 14.32 -10.76
N PRO A 101 -2.61 14.75 -11.82
CA PRO A 101 -3.24 15.23 -13.06
C PRO A 101 -4.16 14.17 -13.68
N LYS A 102 -5.22 14.60 -14.38
CA LYS A 102 -6.22 13.68 -14.99
C LYS A 102 -5.63 12.86 -16.13
N GLU A 103 -4.52 13.32 -16.70
CA GLU A 103 -3.79 12.69 -17.80
C GLU A 103 -3.15 11.37 -17.34
N VAL A 104 -2.80 11.27 -16.06
CA VAL A 104 -2.09 10.11 -15.49
C VAL A 104 -2.93 9.33 -14.46
N ALA A 105 -4.05 9.90 -13.99
CA ALA A 105 -4.86 9.31 -12.93
C ALA A 105 -6.36 9.58 -13.04
N PHE A 106 -7.14 8.59 -12.61
CA PHE A 106 -8.57 8.74 -12.36
C PHE A 106 -8.79 9.75 -11.23
N ARG A 107 -9.75 10.66 -11.41
CA ARG A 107 -10.07 11.70 -10.41
C ARG A 107 -11.44 11.52 -9.77
N ALA A 108 -12.41 10.98 -10.51
CA ALA A 108 -13.71 10.72 -9.92
C ALA A 108 -13.63 9.53 -8.96
N ARG A 109 -14.22 9.67 -7.77
CA ARG A 109 -14.22 8.61 -6.75
C ARG A 109 -14.72 7.28 -7.31
N HIS A 110 -15.78 7.31 -8.12
CA HIS A 110 -16.34 6.12 -8.73
C HIS A 110 -15.36 5.43 -9.67
N GLU A 111 -14.62 6.18 -10.50
CA GLU A 111 -13.61 5.63 -11.40
C GLU A 111 -12.45 4.98 -10.64
N ILE A 112 -12.00 5.62 -9.55
CA ILE A 112 -10.96 5.06 -8.66
C ILE A 112 -11.46 3.78 -7.99
N ASP A 113 -12.72 3.74 -7.53
CA ASP A 113 -13.33 2.55 -6.95
C ASP A 113 -13.37 1.40 -7.98
N LEU A 114 -13.79 1.69 -9.23
CA LEU A 114 -13.81 0.71 -10.31
C LEU A 114 -12.40 0.23 -10.69
N ALA A 115 -11.41 1.12 -10.70
CA ALA A 115 -10.02 0.77 -10.94
C ALA A 115 -9.48 -0.14 -9.82
N PHE A 116 -9.76 0.20 -8.55
CA PHE A 116 -9.36 -0.62 -7.41
C PHE A 116 -9.94 -2.04 -7.50
N VAL A 117 -11.21 -2.18 -7.88
CA VAL A 117 -11.83 -3.50 -8.04
C VAL A 117 -11.20 -4.30 -9.19
N ARG A 118 -10.88 -3.63 -10.32
CA ARG A 118 -10.18 -4.26 -11.46
C ARG A 118 -8.81 -4.78 -11.05
N ASP A 119 -8.01 -3.94 -10.39
CA ASP A 119 -6.66 -4.26 -9.93
C ASP A 119 -6.68 -5.36 -8.86
N LEU A 120 -7.62 -5.28 -7.92
CA LEU A 120 -7.83 -6.30 -6.90
C LEU A 120 -8.19 -7.66 -7.52
N ARG A 121 -9.02 -7.68 -8.56
CA ARG A 121 -9.35 -8.90 -9.28
C ARG A 121 -8.11 -9.50 -9.93
N VAL A 122 -7.25 -8.71 -10.56
CA VAL A 122 -5.97 -9.20 -11.12
C VAL A 122 -5.13 -9.84 -10.02
N LEU A 123 -4.94 -9.14 -8.90
CA LEU A 123 -4.14 -9.64 -7.78
C LEU A 123 -4.71 -10.92 -7.16
N MET A 124 -6.02 -10.99 -6.94
CA MET A 124 -6.65 -12.16 -6.32
C MET A 124 -6.60 -13.41 -7.22
N ASN A 125 -6.53 -13.25 -8.54
CA ASN A 125 -6.34 -14.35 -9.48
C ASN A 125 -4.85 -14.69 -9.73
N SER A 126 -3.91 -13.96 -9.12
CA SER A 126 -2.47 -14.20 -9.24
C SER A 126 -1.95 -15.08 -8.10
N GLN A 127 -0.67 -15.44 -8.15
CA GLN A 127 0.03 -16.13 -7.05
C GLN A 127 0.82 -15.18 -6.13
N ALA A 128 0.70 -13.86 -6.31
CA ALA A 128 1.29 -12.87 -5.42
C ALA A 128 0.57 -12.85 -4.07
N VAL A 129 1.26 -12.45 -2.99
CA VAL A 129 0.63 -12.16 -1.69
C VAL A 129 0.00 -10.78 -1.75
N VAL A 130 -1.31 -10.70 -1.49
CA VAL A 130 -2.11 -9.49 -1.72
C VAL A 130 -2.36 -8.74 -0.42
N LEU A 131 -1.86 -7.50 -0.31
CA LEU A 131 -2.07 -6.66 0.87
C LEU A 131 -3.15 -5.62 0.55
N VAL A 132 -4.40 -5.88 0.96
CA VAL A 132 -5.58 -5.06 0.66
C VAL A 132 -5.61 -3.84 1.59
N ALA A 133 -5.08 -2.71 1.14
CA ALA A 133 -4.99 -1.48 1.93
C ALA A 133 -6.18 -0.54 1.65
N SER A 134 -7.28 -0.74 2.38
CA SER A 134 -8.50 0.07 2.25
C SER A 134 -9.33 0.08 3.53
N HIS A 135 -9.99 1.22 3.79
CA HIS A 135 -11.01 1.37 4.84
C HIS A 135 -12.44 1.41 4.31
N ASP A 136 -12.61 1.38 2.98
CA ASP A 136 -13.92 1.45 2.35
C ASP A 136 -14.64 0.10 2.52
N PRO A 137 -15.80 0.06 3.23
CA PRO A 137 -16.52 -1.19 3.49
C PRO A 137 -16.85 -1.95 2.22
N ARG A 138 -17.19 -1.24 1.13
CA ARG A 138 -17.52 -1.87 -0.15
C ARG A 138 -16.31 -2.60 -0.73
N MET A 139 -15.12 -2.02 -0.62
CA MET A 139 -13.89 -2.65 -1.12
C MET A 139 -13.50 -3.87 -0.27
N ILE A 140 -13.74 -3.81 1.04
CA ILE A 140 -13.51 -4.92 1.97
C ILE A 140 -14.44 -6.09 1.62
N THR A 141 -15.75 -5.84 1.49
CA THR A 141 -16.72 -6.86 1.10
C THR A 141 -16.40 -7.48 -0.26
N ILE A 142 -15.99 -6.66 -1.25
CA ILE A 142 -15.56 -7.18 -2.55
C ILE A 142 -14.30 -8.05 -2.42
N ALA A 143 -13.35 -7.67 -1.57
CA ALA A 143 -12.15 -8.49 -1.32
C ALA A 143 -12.50 -9.82 -0.66
N GLU A 144 -13.35 -9.84 0.37
CA GLU A 144 -13.85 -11.08 1.01
C GLU A 144 -14.51 -12.00 -0.01
N GLU A 145 -15.36 -11.46 -0.89
CA GLU A 145 -16.02 -12.24 -1.94
C GLU A 145 -15.02 -12.77 -3.00
N LEU A 146 -14.02 -11.98 -3.39
CA LEU A 146 -12.98 -12.43 -4.31
C LEU A 146 -12.12 -13.53 -3.68
N ILE A 147 -11.75 -13.40 -2.39
CA ILE A 147 -11.02 -14.43 -1.63
C ILE A 147 -11.81 -15.74 -1.64
N ARG A 148 -13.11 -15.67 -1.32
CA ARG A 148 -14.01 -16.84 -1.32
C ARG A 148 -14.09 -17.50 -2.70
N ARG A 149 -14.25 -16.71 -3.77
CA ARG A 149 -14.36 -17.21 -5.16
C ARG A 149 -13.07 -17.83 -5.67
N THR A 150 -11.92 -17.28 -5.28
CA THR A 150 -10.61 -17.75 -5.75
C THR A 150 -10.02 -18.85 -4.87
N GLY A 151 -10.67 -19.17 -3.74
CA GLY A 151 -10.22 -20.21 -2.82
C GLY A 151 -8.85 -19.90 -2.20
N ARG A 152 -8.52 -18.61 -2.04
CA ARG A 152 -7.19 -18.19 -1.58
C ARG A 152 -6.92 -18.64 -0.15
N PRO A 153 -5.74 -19.23 0.13
CA PRO A 153 -5.37 -19.56 1.48
C PRO A 153 -5.12 -18.28 2.30
N ALA A 154 -5.37 -18.35 3.61
CA ALA A 154 -5.38 -17.19 4.50
C ALA A 154 -4.03 -16.46 4.56
N ASP A 155 -2.91 -17.16 4.35
CA ASP A 155 -1.54 -16.62 4.33
C ASP A 155 -1.17 -15.90 3.03
N SER A 156 -2.00 -16.01 1.99
CA SER A 156 -1.78 -15.39 0.68
C SER A 156 -2.39 -14.00 0.52
N TYR A 157 -2.98 -13.45 1.59
CA TYR A 157 -3.50 -12.09 1.62
C TYR A 157 -3.51 -11.51 3.04
N GLU A 158 -3.59 -10.19 3.16
CA GLU A 158 -3.92 -9.53 4.42
C GLU A 158 -4.72 -8.24 4.16
N PHE A 159 -5.59 -7.89 5.10
CA PHE A 159 -6.25 -6.59 5.13
C PHE A 159 -5.40 -5.60 5.91
N GLN A 160 -5.18 -4.42 5.34
CA GLN A 160 -4.35 -3.40 5.97
C GLN A 160 -5.15 -2.11 6.18
N MET A 161 -5.14 -1.60 7.41
CA MET A 161 -5.82 -0.36 7.78
C MET A 161 -4.94 0.51 8.65
N MET A 162 -5.05 1.83 8.48
CA MET A 162 -4.45 2.80 9.39
C MET A 162 -4.96 2.66 10.83
N HIS A 163 -4.05 2.86 11.78
CA HIS A 163 -4.38 2.98 13.20
C HIS A 163 -5.45 4.06 13.44
N GLY A 164 -6.39 3.76 14.34
CA GLY A 164 -7.49 4.65 14.71
C GLY A 164 -8.69 4.66 13.74
N ILE A 165 -8.56 4.16 12.51
CA ILE A 165 -9.66 4.17 11.53
C ILE A 165 -10.39 2.83 11.50
N ARG A 166 -11.69 2.84 11.84
CA ARG A 166 -12.57 1.65 11.89
C ARG A 166 -11.98 0.50 12.74
N PRO A 167 -11.61 0.72 14.02
CA PRO A 167 -11.00 -0.31 14.86
C PRO A 167 -11.89 -1.55 15.04
N MET A 168 -13.21 -1.39 15.03
CA MET A 168 -14.14 -2.53 15.09
C MET A 168 -14.11 -3.39 13.83
N GLU A 169 -13.85 -2.80 12.66
CA GLU A 169 -13.66 -3.56 11.41
C GLU A 169 -12.34 -4.35 11.45
N GLN A 170 -11.28 -3.74 11.98
CA GLN A 170 -9.98 -4.38 12.14
C GLN A 170 -10.08 -5.63 13.02
N ARG A 171 -10.86 -5.54 14.11
CA ARG A 171 -11.17 -6.68 14.99
C ARG A 171 -12.07 -7.71 14.29
N ARG A 172 -13.17 -7.28 13.68
CA ARG A 172 -14.09 -8.17 12.94
C ARG A 172 -13.34 -9.04 11.93
N LEU A 173 -12.46 -8.45 11.13
CA LEU A 173 -11.66 -9.18 10.14
C LEU A 173 -10.76 -10.24 10.80
N ALA A 174 -10.15 -9.93 11.93
CA ALA A 174 -9.36 -10.90 12.70
C ALA A 174 -10.23 -12.00 13.31
N ASP A 175 -11.38 -11.64 13.90
CA ASP A 175 -12.30 -12.58 14.55
C ASP A 175 -12.89 -13.61 13.58
N VAL A 176 -13.08 -13.23 12.31
CA VAL A 176 -13.53 -14.14 11.24
C VAL A 176 -12.38 -14.88 10.52
N GLY A 177 -11.15 -14.78 11.06
CA GLY A 177 -10.00 -15.56 10.60
C GLY A 177 -9.17 -14.95 9.48
N HIS A 178 -9.40 -13.69 9.10
CA HIS A 178 -8.52 -13.00 8.14
C HIS A 178 -7.28 -12.43 8.84
N HIS A 179 -6.17 -12.36 8.11
CA HIS A 179 -5.02 -11.56 8.55
C HIS A 179 -5.34 -10.07 8.47
N SER A 180 -5.40 -9.41 9.62
CA SER A 180 -5.66 -7.97 9.76
C SER A 180 -4.42 -7.27 10.31
N ARG A 181 -3.89 -6.29 9.59
CA ARG A 181 -2.70 -5.53 9.96
C ARG A 181 -3.01 -4.04 10.09
N VAL A 182 -2.58 -3.47 11.22
CA VAL A 182 -2.78 -2.06 11.51
C VAL A 182 -1.49 -1.28 11.24
N LEU A 183 -1.55 -0.26 10.37
CA LEU A 183 -0.41 0.63 10.12
C LEU A 183 -0.36 1.71 11.19
N VAL A 184 0.67 1.63 12.05
CA VAL A 184 0.90 2.54 13.18
C VAL A 184 2.05 3.50 12.84
N PRO A 185 1.76 4.76 12.48
CA PRO A 185 2.81 5.78 12.37
C PRO A 185 3.34 6.14 13.77
N PHE A 186 4.65 6.34 13.89
CA PHE A 186 5.30 6.73 15.15
C PHE A 186 6.54 7.60 14.88
N GLY A 187 7.05 8.25 15.93
CA GLY A 187 8.26 9.08 15.88
C GLY A 187 7.99 10.58 16.03
N PRO A 188 9.05 11.39 16.17
CA PRO A 188 8.93 12.82 16.48
C PRO A 188 8.28 13.65 15.36
N GLY A 189 8.39 13.22 14.09
CA GLY A 189 7.79 13.89 12.93
C GLY A 189 6.28 13.64 12.73
N TRP A 190 5.54 13.33 13.79
CA TRP A 190 4.13 12.96 13.73
C TRP A 190 3.24 14.10 13.23
N TYR A 191 3.58 15.36 13.54
CA TYR A 191 2.78 16.53 13.16
C TYR A 191 2.80 16.75 11.64
N ASP A 192 3.98 16.68 11.02
CA ASP A 192 4.13 16.79 9.56
C ASP A 192 3.44 15.64 8.84
N TYR A 193 3.56 14.43 9.39
CA TYR A 193 2.84 13.27 8.87
C TYR A 193 1.32 13.50 8.90
N TYR A 194 0.80 13.99 10.01
CA TYR A 194 -0.63 14.20 10.20
C TYR A 194 -1.17 15.32 9.29
N THR A 195 -0.47 16.45 9.22
CA THR A 195 -0.87 17.59 8.38
C THR A 195 -0.82 17.26 6.89
N GLN A 196 0.17 16.49 6.43
CA GLN A 196 0.21 15.99 5.05
C GLN A 196 -0.98 15.08 4.74
N GLN A 197 -1.36 14.18 5.64
CA GLN A 197 -2.53 13.31 5.44
C GLN A 197 -3.84 14.11 5.34
N LEU A 198 -3.97 15.20 6.09
CA LEU A 198 -5.11 16.11 5.99
C LEU A 198 -5.10 16.91 4.67
N ALA A 199 -3.93 17.40 4.26
CA ALA A 199 -3.76 18.23 3.07
C ALA A 199 -3.91 17.43 1.76
N GLU A 200 -3.43 16.18 1.72
CA GLU A 200 -3.41 15.37 0.49
C GLU A 200 -4.83 14.99 0.03
N ARG A 201 -5.82 14.82 0.93
CA ARG A 201 -7.25 14.76 0.59
C ARG A 201 -8.16 15.24 1.75
N PRO A 202 -8.91 16.35 1.61
CA PRO A 202 -9.92 16.77 2.59
C PRO A 202 -11.02 15.71 2.84
N ALA A 203 -11.31 14.87 1.84
CA ALA A 203 -12.23 13.75 2.00
C ALA A 203 -11.67 12.64 2.93
N ASN A 204 -10.35 12.46 2.98
CA ASN A 204 -9.70 11.62 3.99
C ASN A 204 -9.69 12.33 5.35
N ALA A 205 -9.52 13.66 5.39
CA ALA A 205 -9.67 14.43 6.62
C ALA A 205 -11.06 14.23 7.26
N ALA A 206 -12.14 14.16 6.46
CA ALA A 206 -13.47 13.79 6.96
C ALA A 206 -13.54 12.35 7.51
N LEU A 207 -12.85 11.39 6.89
CA LEU A 207 -12.75 10.01 7.39
C LEU A 207 -11.99 9.96 8.74
N PHE A 208 -10.85 10.66 8.84
CA PHE A 208 -10.04 10.77 10.04
C PHE A 208 -10.77 11.54 11.16
N ALA A 209 -11.41 12.67 10.84
CA ALA A 209 -12.23 13.42 11.78
C ALA A 209 -13.39 12.55 12.30
N ARG A 210 -14.09 11.84 11.42
CA ARG A 210 -15.13 10.87 11.83
C ARG A 210 -14.58 9.74 12.68
N SER A 211 -13.32 9.30 12.51
CA SER A 211 -12.71 8.30 13.39
C SER A 211 -12.40 8.82 14.80
N LEU A 212 -12.21 10.14 14.99
CA LEU A 212 -12.09 10.74 16.32
C LEU A 212 -13.44 10.78 17.05
N PHE A 213 -14.54 10.96 16.31
CA PHE A 213 -15.90 11.01 16.87
C PHE A 213 -16.66 9.67 16.85
N GLY A 214 -16.16 8.67 16.11
CA GLY A 214 -16.80 7.37 15.90
C GLY A 214 -16.44 6.30 16.94
N LYS A 215 -16.06 6.69 18.15
CA LYS A 215 -15.92 5.76 19.30
C LYS A 215 -17.31 5.45 19.89
N ARG A 216 -18.16 4.76 19.13
CA ARG A 216 -19.31 4.01 19.64
C ARG A 216 -19.52 2.78 18.79
#